data_AF-A0A484KRR8-F1
#
_entry.id   AF-A0A484KRR8-F1
#
_cell.length_a   1.000
_cell.length_b   1.000
_cell.length_c   1.000
_cell.angle_alpha   90.00
_cell.angle_beta   90.00
_cell.angle_gamma   90.00
#
_symmetry.space_group_name_H-M   'P 1'
#
loop_
_entity.id
_entity.type
_entity.pdbx_description
1 polymer ?
#
loop_
_entity_poly.entity_id
_entity_poly.type
_entity_poly.pdbx_seq_one_letter_code
_entity_poly.pdbx_strand_id
1 'polypeptide(L)'
;MKNLSLLQRMTALSLLSSRFPLTLASKSTLCSLTKRHQIGNTLFILHHSSSAATKASYFRRISTISSAVAAGASETDSAAGHVGRPADAQSNAPMERVVLPTNESSESLLRIRHTCAHVMAMAVQKIYPNSKVTIGPWIENGFYYDFDMEPLTNSDLKRIKQEMDCIIRRNLPLIREEVSKDEAEERIMAINEPYKLEILNSIKDDPVTIYHIGDEWWDLCAGPHVESTGNIDRNAVELESVAGAYWRGDVSKPMLQRIYGTAWETEEQLKAYIHFKEEAKQRDHRRLGQELDLFSIQDEAGGGLVFWHPNGAIVRHIIEDAWKKIHIEHGYDLLYTPHVAKADLWKTSGHLDFYKENMFDQMEIETEIYQLRPMNCPYHILVYKRKPHSFRDFPIRLAELGTVYRYELSGSLHGLFRVRGFTQDDAHIFCLEDQVKDEILGVLDLTEEILQWFGFGNYEVNLSTRPEKAVGNDDRWEKATSALQDALNDKRWNYQIDEGGGAFYGPKIDLKIEDALGRKWQCSTIQANCLLFP
;
A
#
# COMPACT_ATOMS: atom_id res chain seq x y z
N MET A 1 67.49 -2.08 -33.95
CA MET A 1 68.00 -1.19 -32.88
C MET A 1 66.84 -0.87 -31.95
N LYS A 2 67.02 -1.11 -30.64
CA LYS A 2 66.37 -0.51 -29.43
C LYS A 2 64.85 -0.21 -29.48
N ASN A 3 64.02 -0.51 -28.49
CA ASN A 3 64.11 -1.13 -27.18
C ASN A 3 62.65 -1.30 -26.67
N LEU A 4 62.41 -2.36 -25.88
CA LEU A 4 61.66 -2.49 -24.61
C LEU A 4 60.58 -1.45 -24.24
N SER A 5 59.52 -1.72 -23.46
CA SER A 5 59.04 -2.84 -22.60
C SER A 5 57.69 -2.39 -22.03
N LEU A 6 56.71 -3.26 -21.70
CA LEU A 6 56.39 -3.50 -20.27
C LEU A 6 55.47 -4.71 -20.00
N LEU A 7 55.25 -5.63 -20.94
CA LEU A 7 54.21 -6.67 -20.79
C LEU A 7 54.72 -8.13 -20.78
N GLN A 8 55.97 -8.35 -20.34
CA GLN A 8 56.56 -9.69 -20.22
C GLN A 8 57.50 -9.79 -19.02
N ARG A 9 56.97 -9.69 -17.80
CA ARG A 9 57.57 -10.25 -16.59
C ARG A 9 56.45 -10.55 -15.59
N MET A 10 55.90 -11.76 -15.65
CA MET A 10 55.50 -12.56 -14.48
C MET A 10 54.70 -13.78 -14.95
N THR A 11 55.41 -14.76 -15.51
CA THR A 11 54.93 -16.13 -15.63
C THR A 11 56.14 -17.07 -15.57
N ALA A 12 55.95 -18.18 -14.87
CA ALA A 12 56.84 -19.34 -14.70
C ALA A 12 57.98 -19.24 -13.66
N LEU A 13 57.73 -19.81 -12.48
CA LEU A 13 58.60 -20.84 -11.90
C LEU A 13 57.84 -21.63 -10.82
N SER A 14 57.12 -22.66 -11.28
CA SER A 14 56.75 -23.84 -10.49
C SER A 14 57.79 -24.93 -10.75
N LEU A 15 58.26 -25.59 -9.68
CA LEU A 15 58.68 -27.00 -9.57
C LEU A 15 59.87 -27.11 -8.62
N LEU A 16 59.61 -27.63 -7.41
CA LEU A 16 60.41 -28.69 -6.80
C LEU A 16 59.68 -29.28 -5.58
N SER A 17 59.59 -30.60 -5.62
CA SER A 17 58.86 -31.53 -4.75
C SER A 17 59.69 -32.00 -3.54
N SER A 18 59.04 -32.26 -2.39
CA SER A 18 59.31 -33.41 -1.47
C SER A 18 58.29 -33.39 -0.32
N ARG A 19 57.34 -34.33 -0.27
CA ARG A 19 57.30 -35.59 0.52
C ARG A 19 57.27 -35.41 2.07
N PHE A 20 56.05 -35.55 2.62
CA PHE A 20 55.55 -36.29 3.82
C PHE A 20 56.56 -36.92 4.83
N PRO A 21 56.20 -37.14 6.14
CA PRO A 21 54.99 -37.87 6.54
C PRO A 21 54.22 -37.43 7.82
N LEU A 22 53.00 -38.01 7.89
CA LEU A 22 52.10 -38.12 9.03
C LEU A 22 52.75 -38.75 10.28
N THR A 23 52.31 -38.32 11.45
CA THR A 23 52.32 -39.12 12.68
C THR A 23 50.98 -38.99 13.41
N LEU A 24 50.30 -40.13 13.55
CA LEU A 24 49.23 -40.37 14.52
C LEU A 24 49.82 -40.34 15.94
N ALA A 25 49.10 -39.73 16.89
CA ALA A 25 49.22 -40.08 18.29
C ALA A 25 47.85 -39.94 18.99
N SER A 26 47.21 -41.09 19.21
CA SER A 26 46.16 -41.27 20.21
C SER A 26 46.76 -41.29 21.62
N LYS A 27 46.11 -40.66 22.59
CA LYS A 27 45.74 -41.26 23.90
C LYS A 27 45.09 -40.22 24.83
N SER A 28 43.85 -40.55 25.23
CA SER A 28 43.25 -40.46 26.56
C SER A 28 43.81 -39.44 27.58
N THR A 29 42.93 -38.69 28.24
CA THR A 29 42.50 -38.93 29.65
C THR A 29 41.43 -37.90 30.07
N LEU A 30 40.47 -38.38 30.88
CA LEU A 30 39.44 -37.72 31.69
C LEU A 30 39.58 -36.19 31.92
N CYS A 31 38.45 -35.46 31.85
CA CYS A 31 37.99 -34.70 33.03
C CYS A 31 36.54 -34.20 32.94
N SER A 32 35.80 -34.50 34.01
CA SER A 32 34.75 -33.70 34.67
C SER A 32 33.57 -33.13 33.86
N LEU A 33 32.41 -33.74 34.11
CA LEU A 33 31.13 -33.04 34.26
C LEU A 33 31.28 -31.75 35.07
N THR A 34 31.09 -30.61 34.43
CA THR A 34 30.61 -29.40 35.10
C THR A 34 29.46 -28.83 34.26
N LYS A 35 28.25 -28.89 34.84
CA LYS A 35 27.04 -28.25 34.33
C LYS A 35 27.34 -26.77 34.09
N ARG A 36 27.44 -26.34 32.83
CA ARG A 36 27.22 -24.93 32.47
C ARG A 36 25.73 -24.74 32.31
N HIS A 37 25.13 -23.96 33.20
CA HIS A 37 23.85 -23.33 32.95
C HIS A 37 23.97 -22.52 31.65
N GLN A 38 23.26 -22.94 30.61
CA GLN A 38 22.91 -22.07 29.49
C GLN A 38 21.93 -21.03 30.05
N ILE A 39 22.44 -19.84 30.31
CA ILE A 39 21.60 -18.66 30.42
C ILE A 39 21.12 -18.39 28.99
N GLY A 40 19.84 -18.62 28.74
CA GLY A 40 19.21 -18.28 27.47
C GLY A 40 19.18 -16.77 27.33
N ASN A 41 20.14 -16.21 26.58
CA ASN A 41 20.12 -14.81 26.21
C ASN A 41 19.08 -14.63 25.10
N THR A 42 17.96 -13.98 25.44
CA THR A 42 16.97 -13.50 24.49
C THR A 42 17.59 -12.38 23.65
N LEU A 43 17.72 -12.62 22.35
CA LEU A 43 18.14 -11.63 21.36
C LEU A 43 16.90 -11.12 20.61
N PHE A 44 16.69 -9.81 20.58
CA PHE A 44 15.68 -9.17 19.74
C PHE A 44 16.33 -8.58 18.50
N ILE A 45 15.66 -8.71 17.35
CA ILE A 45 16.08 -8.09 16.09
C ILE A 45 15.05 -7.01 15.74
N LEU A 46 15.47 -5.74 15.67
CA LEU A 46 14.64 -4.67 15.15
C LEU A 46 14.89 -4.51 13.65
N HIS A 47 13.83 -4.49 12.84
CA HIS A 47 13.91 -4.25 11.40
C HIS A 47 13.41 -2.85 11.04
N HIS A 48 14.10 -2.18 10.13
CA HIS A 48 13.58 -1.04 9.39
C HIS A 48 13.33 -1.43 7.93
N SER A 49 12.07 -1.48 7.46
CA SER A 49 11.83 -1.84 6.05
C SER A 49 10.48 -1.37 5.50
N SER A 50 10.48 -0.66 4.37
CA SER A 50 9.25 -0.28 3.64
C SER A 50 8.61 -1.47 2.92
N SER A 51 7.35 -1.84 3.23
CA SER A 51 6.62 -2.89 2.50
C SER A 51 5.12 -2.96 2.87
N ALA A 52 4.25 -2.57 1.93
CA ALA A 52 2.79 -2.65 2.08
C ALA A 52 2.20 -3.98 1.57
N ALA A 53 1.29 -4.57 2.35
CA ALA A 53 0.26 -5.48 1.87
C ALA A 53 -0.98 -5.30 2.76
N THR A 54 -2.07 -4.74 2.24
CA THR A 54 -3.31 -4.54 2.98
C THR A 54 -4.45 -5.32 2.33
N LYS A 55 -5.13 -6.16 3.11
CA LYS A 55 -6.44 -6.75 2.78
C LYS A 55 -7.50 -6.05 3.62
N ALA A 56 -8.59 -5.65 2.99
CA ALA A 56 -9.72 -4.99 3.65
C ALA A 56 -10.75 -6.02 4.15
N SER A 57 -11.26 -5.85 5.36
CA SER A 57 -12.48 -6.51 5.84
C SER A 57 -13.31 -5.63 6.77
N TYR A 58 -14.62 -5.89 6.75
CA TYR A 58 -15.75 -5.02 7.07
C TYR A 58 -16.16 -4.92 8.56
N PHE A 59 -16.61 -3.70 8.93
CA PHE A 59 -17.65 -3.26 9.89
C PHE A 59 -18.03 -4.05 11.15
N ARG A 60 -18.07 -3.33 12.30
CA ARG A 60 -19.23 -3.29 13.21
C ARG A 60 -19.33 -1.98 14.02
N ARG A 61 -20.53 -1.38 14.01
CA ARG A 61 -20.97 -0.14 14.70
C ARG A 61 -20.99 -0.28 16.23
N ILE A 62 -20.70 0.80 16.96
CA ILE A 62 -21.52 1.30 18.08
C ILE A 62 -21.51 2.85 18.07
N SER A 63 -22.71 3.42 18.10
CA SER A 63 -23.04 4.85 18.13
C SER A 63 -23.06 5.43 19.54
N THR A 64 -22.60 6.67 19.72
CA THR A 64 -23.21 7.61 20.68
C THR A 64 -23.01 9.05 20.23
N ILE A 65 -24.13 9.74 20.05
CA ILE A 65 -24.29 11.14 19.62
C ILE A 65 -24.13 12.05 20.83
N SER A 66 -23.46 13.20 20.69
CA SER A 66 -23.87 14.40 21.42
C SER A 66 -23.47 15.69 20.68
N SER A 67 -24.45 16.58 20.60
CA SER A 67 -24.57 17.81 19.82
C SER A 67 -24.32 19.09 20.65
N ALA A 68 -23.82 20.16 20.01
CA ALA A 68 -24.11 21.59 20.28
C ALA A 68 -23.26 22.45 19.29
N VAL A 69 -23.79 23.09 18.24
CA VAL A 69 -24.61 24.33 18.12
C VAL A 69 -23.89 25.64 18.54
N ALA A 70 -23.38 26.34 17.52
CA ALA A 70 -23.47 27.77 17.15
C ALA A 70 -23.39 28.91 18.19
N ALA A 71 -22.68 30.00 17.84
CA ALA A 71 -23.27 31.31 17.47
C ALA A 71 -22.27 32.51 17.47
N GLY A 72 -22.54 33.50 16.59
CA GLY A 72 -22.19 34.94 16.71
C GLY A 72 -21.15 35.44 15.68
N ALA A 73 -21.50 36.12 14.57
CA ALA A 73 -21.94 37.53 14.40
C ALA A 73 -21.01 38.56 15.09
N SER A 74 -20.71 39.76 14.61
CA SER A 74 -20.78 40.55 13.37
C SER A 74 -20.19 41.92 13.75
N GLU A 75 -19.54 42.67 12.86
CA GLU A 75 -19.74 44.13 12.64
C GLU A 75 -18.59 44.83 11.92
N THR A 76 -19.01 45.86 11.22
CA THR A 76 -18.41 46.70 10.18
C THR A 76 -17.55 47.84 10.72
N ASP A 77 -16.57 48.30 9.94
CA ASP A 77 -16.30 49.74 9.89
C ASP A 77 -15.70 50.22 8.56
N SER A 78 -15.88 51.51 8.29
CA SER A 78 -15.84 52.15 6.97
C SER A 78 -14.81 53.29 6.86
N ALA A 79 -14.43 53.60 5.60
CA ALA A 79 -14.11 54.93 5.03
C ALA A 79 -12.69 55.17 4.43
N ALA A 80 -12.70 55.44 3.11
CA ALA A 80 -11.97 56.43 2.26
C ALA A 80 -10.49 56.81 2.57
N GLY A 81 -9.56 56.98 1.62
CA GLY A 81 -9.56 56.92 0.15
C GLY A 81 -8.24 57.51 -0.40
N HIS A 82 -7.71 56.99 -1.51
CA HIS A 82 -6.78 57.74 -2.37
C HIS A 82 -6.74 57.17 -3.80
N VAL A 83 -6.78 58.08 -4.78
CA VAL A 83 -6.90 57.80 -6.21
C VAL A 83 -5.51 57.58 -6.83
N GLY A 84 -5.28 56.42 -7.43
CA GLY A 84 -4.14 56.10 -8.29
C GLY A 84 -4.60 55.22 -9.46
N ARG A 85 -4.13 55.52 -10.68
CA ARG A 85 -4.49 54.88 -11.96
C ARG A 85 -4.25 53.35 -11.97
N PRO A 86 -5.01 52.58 -12.78
CA PRO A 86 -5.02 51.12 -12.70
C PRO A 86 -3.75 50.55 -13.33
N ALA A 87 -2.95 49.85 -12.53
CA ALA A 87 -2.04 48.85 -13.03
C ALA A 87 -2.76 47.50 -12.89
N ASP A 88 -2.75 46.70 -13.96
CA ASP A 88 -3.31 45.35 -13.99
C ASP A 88 -2.69 44.47 -12.89
N ALA A 89 -3.34 44.48 -11.73
CA ALA A 89 -3.16 43.47 -10.70
C ALA A 89 -4.07 42.30 -11.07
N GLN A 90 -3.50 41.30 -11.74
CA GLN A 90 -4.06 39.95 -11.68
C GLN A 90 -4.13 39.58 -10.19
N SER A 91 -5.34 39.61 -9.66
CA SER A 91 -5.64 39.21 -8.31
C SER A 91 -5.44 37.70 -8.20
N ASN A 92 -4.25 37.28 -7.79
CA ASN A 92 -4.06 36.00 -7.13
C ASN A 92 -4.63 36.10 -5.71
N ALA A 93 -5.94 36.30 -5.60
CA ALA A 93 -6.63 35.98 -4.37
C ALA A 93 -6.52 34.45 -4.20
N PRO A 94 -6.10 33.93 -3.03
CA PRO A 94 -6.12 32.50 -2.81
C PRO A 94 -7.58 32.04 -2.97
N MET A 95 -7.85 31.23 -4.00
CA MET A 95 -9.14 30.56 -4.12
C MET A 95 -9.42 29.90 -2.78
N GLU A 96 -10.57 30.24 -2.18
CA GLU A 96 -11.03 29.61 -0.94
C GLU A 96 -10.99 28.09 -1.16
N ARG A 97 -10.14 27.39 -0.40
CA ARG A 97 -9.85 25.98 -0.63
C ARG A 97 -11.12 25.19 -0.32
N VAL A 98 -11.87 24.85 -1.37
CA VAL A 98 -13.08 24.03 -1.26
C VAL A 98 -12.67 22.68 -0.65
N VAL A 99 -13.17 22.41 0.56
CA VAL A 99 -12.93 21.14 1.24
C VAL A 99 -13.80 20.08 0.56
N LEU A 100 -13.19 19.03 0.03
CA LEU A 100 -13.89 17.91 -0.57
C LEU A 100 -14.40 16.97 0.53
N PRO A 101 -15.73 16.79 0.70
CA PRO A 101 -16.26 15.87 1.70
C PRO A 101 -15.94 14.41 1.34
N THR A 102 -15.70 13.58 2.37
CA THR A 102 -15.59 12.12 2.24
C THR A 102 -16.97 11.47 2.45
N ASN A 103 -17.11 10.21 2.04
CA ASN A 103 -18.30 9.41 2.33
C ASN A 103 -18.61 9.28 3.83
N GLU A 104 -17.57 9.37 4.67
CA GLU A 104 -17.72 9.29 6.13
C GLU A 104 -18.20 10.62 6.72
N SER A 105 -17.77 11.74 6.13
CA SER A 105 -18.17 13.07 6.60
C SER A 105 -19.55 13.52 6.13
N SER A 106 -20.10 12.92 5.06
CA SER A 106 -21.44 13.25 4.55
C SER A 106 -22.23 12.00 4.14
N GLU A 107 -23.27 11.70 4.93
CA GLU A 107 -24.26 10.67 4.58
C GLU A 107 -25.05 11.05 3.31
N SER A 108 -25.27 12.34 3.08
CA SER A 108 -25.94 12.86 1.89
C SER A 108 -25.14 12.53 0.62
N LEU A 109 -23.82 12.78 0.64
CA LEU A 109 -22.92 12.46 -0.47
C LEU A 109 -22.92 10.97 -0.81
N LEU A 110 -22.93 10.10 0.21
CA LEU A 110 -23.01 8.65 0.03
C LEU A 110 -24.31 8.26 -0.69
N ARG A 111 -25.46 8.80 -0.26
CA ARG A 111 -26.77 8.59 -0.89
C ARG A 111 -26.80 9.11 -2.33
N ILE A 112 -26.19 10.26 -2.59
CA ILE A 112 -26.07 10.84 -3.94
C ILE A 112 -25.28 9.90 -4.84
N ARG A 113 -24.06 9.50 -4.44
CA ARG A 113 -23.18 8.62 -5.24
C ARG A 113 -23.84 7.30 -5.58
N HIS A 114 -24.50 6.68 -4.59
CA HIS A 114 -25.19 5.43 -4.80
C HIS A 114 -26.39 5.58 -5.74
N THR A 115 -27.17 6.65 -5.59
CA THR A 115 -28.28 6.93 -6.50
C THR A 115 -27.80 7.25 -7.91
N CYS A 116 -26.67 7.97 -8.06
CA CYS A 116 -26.04 8.20 -9.36
C CYS A 116 -25.64 6.89 -10.05
N ALA A 117 -25.19 5.88 -9.30
CA ALA A 117 -24.90 4.55 -9.86
C ALA A 117 -26.16 3.92 -10.47
N HIS A 118 -27.30 3.97 -9.78
CA HIS A 118 -28.57 3.46 -10.29
C HIS A 118 -29.10 4.27 -11.48
N VAL A 119 -28.99 5.60 -11.43
CA VAL A 119 -29.35 6.48 -12.56
C VAL A 119 -28.50 6.16 -13.78
N MET A 120 -27.21 5.86 -13.60
CA MET A 120 -26.32 5.40 -14.67
C MET A 120 -26.75 4.04 -15.22
N ALA A 121 -27.11 3.07 -14.36
CA ALA A 121 -27.60 1.77 -14.80
C ALA A 121 -28.89 1.88 -15.62
N MET A 122 -29.86 2.67 -15.15
CA MET A 122 -31.08 2.98 -15.89
C MET A 122 -30.77 3.64 -17.25
N ALA A 123 -29.86 4.61 -17.29
CA ALA A 123 -29.47 5.29 -18.52
C ALA A 123 -28.83 4.32 -19.54
N VAL A 124 -27.94 3.44 -19.06
CA VAL A 124 -27.29 2.43 -19.91
C VAL A 124 -28.31 1.45 -20.47
N GLN A 125 -29.21 0.90 -19.65
CA GLN A 125 -30.22 -0.04 -20.15
C GLN A 125 -31.22 0.61 -21.11
N LYS A 126 -31.50 1.91 -20.96
CA LYS A 126 -32.35 2.64 -21.90
C LYS A 126 -31.68 2.85 -23.26
N ILE A 127 -30.38 3.11 -23.29
CA ILE A 127 -29.61 3.25 -24.54
C ILE A 127 -29.27 1.89 -25.16
N TYR A 128 -29.01 0.89 -24.32
CA TYR A 128 -28.58 -0.45 -24.67
C TYR A 128 -29.50 -1.49 -24.00
N PRO A 129 -30.69 -1.78 -24.60
CA PRO A 129 -31.70 -2.64 -23.98
C PRO A 129 -31.27 -4.08 -23.69
N ASN A 130 -30.21 -4.57 -24.36
CA ASN A 130 -29.67 -5.91 -24.17
C ASN A 130 -28.57 -5.96 -23.09
N SER A 131 -28.21 -4.83 -22.49
CA SER A 131 -27.20 -4.79 -21.43
C SER A 131 -27.75 -5.37 -20.13
N LYS A 132 -26.95 -6.22 -19.49
CA LYS A 132 -27.28 -6.79 -18.18
C LYS A 132 -26.52 -6.06 -17.10
N VAL A 133 -27.22 -5.65 -16.06
CA VAL A 133 -26.64 -4.93 -14.92
C VAL A 133 -26.17 -5.91 -13.85
N THR A 134 -25.07 -5.58 -13.18
CA THR A 134 -24.49 -6.46 -12.15
C THR A 134 -24.36 -5.76 -10.79
N ILE A 135 -23.21 -5.14 -10.49
CA ILE A 135 -22.92 -4.52 -9.20
C ILE A 135 -22.46 -3.07 -9.43
N GLY A 136 -23.02 -2.14 -8.66
CA GLY A 136 -22.66 -0.72 -8.74
C GLY A 136 -22.59 0.00 -7.40
N PRO A 137 -21.49 -0.18 -6.64
CA PRO A 137 -21.32 0.45 -5.34
C PRO A 137 -20.77 1.87 -5.48
N TRP A 138 -20.97 2.67 -4.43
CA TRP A 138 -20.17 3.88 -4.25
C TRP A 138 -18.73 3.52 -3.85
N ILE A 139 -17.80 4.40 -4.19
CA ILE A 139 -16.39 4.35 -3.81
C ILE A 139 -15.98 5.69 -3.17
N GLU A 140 -14.76 5.77 -2.64
CA GLU A 140 -14.27 6.92 -1.86
C GLU A 140 -14.50 8.28 -2.52
N ASN A 141 -14.33 8.37 -3.84
CA ASN A 141 -14.45 9.61 -4.61
C ASN A 141 -15.51 9.54 -5.74
N GLY A 142 -16.45 8.59 -5.68
CA GLY A 142 -17.42 8.41 -6.74
C GLY A 142 -18.21 7.12 -6.65
N PHE A 143 -18.46 6.49 -7.80
CA PHE A 143 -19.16 5.22 -7.94
C PHE A 143 -18.69 4.51 -9.22
N TYR A 144 -19.01 3.22 -9.32
CA TYR A 144 -18.92 2.52 -10.60
C TYR A 144 -20.15 1.64 -10.79
N TYR A 145 -20.35 1.12 -12.00
CA TYR A 145 -21.32 0.07 -12.27
C TYR A 145 -20.77 -0.87 -13.35
N ASP A 146 -20.91 -2.17 -13.13
CA ASP A 146 -20.46 -3.23 -14.04
C ASP A 146 -21.60 -3.73 -14.93
N PHE A 147 -21.37 -3.78 -16.24
CA PHE A 147 -22.32 -4.18 -17.27
C PHE A 147 -21.79 -5.36 -18.11
N ASP A 148 -22.62 -6.36 -18.35
CA ASP A 148 -22.35 -7.38 -19.37
C ASP A 148 -22.92 -6.90 -20.70
N MET A 149 -22.04 -6.36 -21.54
CA MET A 149 -22.36 -5.80 -22.85
C MET A 149 -21.10 -5.62 -23.70
N GLU A 150 -21.30 -5.25 -24.96
CA GLU A 150 -20.23 -4.88 -25.88
C GLU A 150 -19.38 -3.71 -25.35
N PRO A 151 -18.06 -3.67 -25.65
CA PRO A 151 -17.17 -2.62 -25.17
C PRO A 151 -17.64 -1.20 -25.52
N LEU A 152 -17.63 -0.33 -24.51
CA LEU A 152 -18.05 1.06 -24.65
C LEU A 152 -16.90 1.95 -25.12
N THR A 153 -17.24 2.99 -25.88
CA THR A 153 -16.30 4.04 -26.31
C THR A 153 -16.46 5.32 -25.49
N ASN A 154 -15.48 6.23 -25.56
CA ASN A 154 -15.58 7.55 -24.94
C ASN A 154 -16.76 8.40 -25.49
N SER A 155 -17.19 8.16 -26.74
CA SER A 155 -18.42 8.79 -27.27
C SER A 155 -19.68 8.26 -26.61
N ASP A 156 -19.69 6.99 -26.20
CA ASP A 156 -20.84 6.40 -25.53
C ASP A 156 -21.01 6.94 -24.11
N LEU A 157 -19.91 7.20 -23.39
CA LEU A 157 -19.96 7.89 -22.10
C LEU A 157 -20.68 9.24 -22.18
N LYS A 158 -20.42 10.02 -23.25
CA LYS A 158 -21.12 11.31 -23.45
C LYS A 158 -22.62 11.11 -23.65
N ARG A 159 -23.03 10.08 -24.40
CA ARG A 159 -24.44 9.74 -24.63
C ARG A 159 -25.11 9.27 -23.33
N ILE A 160 -24.44 8.43 -22.55
CA ILE A 160 -24.92 7.94 -21.26
C ILE A 160 -25.09 9.11 -20.29
N LYS A 161 -24.10 10.02 -20.18
CA LYS A 161 -24.21 11.22 -19.33
C LYS A 161 -25.39 12.11 -19.72
N GLN A 162 -25.63 12.31 -21.02
CA GLN A 162 -26.78 13.08 -21.49
C GLN A 162 -28.11 12.44 -21.07
N GLU A 163 -28.21 11.10 -21.15
CA GLU A 163 -29.41 10.39 -20.70
C GLU A 163 -29.56 10.42 -19.17
N MET A 164 -28.47 10.31 -18.41
CA MET A 164 -28.49 10.52 -16.96
C MET A 164 -29.04 11.92 -16.61
N ASP A 165 -28.62 12.96 -17.34
CA ASP A 165 -29.09 14.33 -17.14
C ASP A 165 -30.58 14.50 -17.50
N CYS A 166 -31.09 13.70 -18.43
CA CYS A 166 -32.52 13.63 -18.73
C CYS A 166 -33.28 12.96 -17.57
N ILE A 167 -32.78 11.86 -17.03
CA ILE A 167 -33.39 11.13 -15.90
C ILE A 167 -33.41 11.98 -14.62
N ILE A 168 -32.31 12.67 -14.31
CA ILE A 168 -32.22 13.59 -13.17
C ILE A 168 -33.24 14.73 -13.29
N ARG A 169 -33.36 15.34 -14.49
CA ARG A 169 -34.34 16.41 -14.75
C ARG A 169 -35.79 16.00 -14.58
N ARG A 170 -36.09 14.70 -14.77
CA ARG A 170 -37.45 14.18 -14.60
C ARG A 170 -37.89 14.08 -13.15
N ASN A 171 -36.95 14.20 -12.20
CA ASN A 171 -37.21 14.16 -10.76
C ASN A 171 -38.05 12.94 -10.34
N LEU A 172 -37.62 11.75 -10.77
CA LEU A 172 -38.33 10.50 -10.50
C LEU A 172 -38.17 10.11 -9.02
N PRO A 173 -39.24 9.65 -8.35
CA PRO A 173 -39.16 9.23 -6.96
C PRO A 173 -38.35 7.93 -6.82
N LEU A 174 -37.60 7.80 -5.74
CA LEU A 174 -36.97 6.55 -5.35
C LEU A 174 -37.79 5.84 -4.27
N ILE A 175 -38.36 4.69 -4.62
CA ILE A 175 -39.29 3.96 -3.74
C ILE A 175 -38.62 2.67 -3.29
N ARG A 176 -38.45 2.52 -1.97
CA ARG A 176 -37.98 1.28 -1.34
C ARG A 176 -39.15 0.33 -1.16
N GLU A 177 -39.04 -0.87 -1.70
CA GLU A 177 -39.98 -1.98 -1.55
C GLU A 177 -39.27 -3.14 -0.85
N GLU A 178 -39.94 -3.76 0.13
CA GLU A 178 -39.48 -5.02 0.74
C GLU A 178 -40.30 -6.16 0.14
N VAL A 179 -39.64 -7.11 -0.51
CA VAL A 179 -40.25 -8.28 -1.14
C VAL A 179 -39.66 -9.56 -0.59
N SER A 180 -40.41 -10.66 -0.68
CA SER A 180 -39.86 -11.97 -0.36
C SER A 180 -38.78 -12.37 -1.38
N LYS A 181 -37.86 -13.26 -0.98
CA LYS A 181 -36.88 -13.79 -1.93
C LYS A 181 -37.51 -14.49 -3.14
N ASP A 182 -38.56 -15.27 -2.91
CA ASP A 182 -39.25 -16.01 -3.98
C ASP A 182 -39.85 -15.02 -5.01
N GLU A 183 -40.48 -13.95 -4.53
CA GLU A 183 -41.01 -12.90 -5.39
C GLU A 183 -39.90 -12.14 -6.14
N ALA A 184 -38.79 -11.83 -5.47
CA ALA A 184 -37.64 -11.21 -6.13
C ALA A 184 -37.06 -12.12 -7.22
N GLU A 185 -36.95 -13.42 -6.96
CA GLU A 185 -36.47 -14.41 -7.93
C GLU A 185 -37.36 -14.45 -9.18
N GLU A 186 -38.68 -14.53 -9.00
CA GLU A 186 -39.64 -14.50 -10.11
C GLU A 186 -39.51 -13.22 -10.95
N ARG A 187 -39.43 -12.05 -10.30
CA ARG A 187 -39.27 -10.75 -10.98
C ARG A 187 -37.95 -10.68 -11.76
N ILE A 188 -36.84 -11.17 -11.19
CA ILE A 188 -35.53 -11.18 -11.85
C ILE A 188 -35.53 -12.13 -13.06
N MET A 189 -36.13 -13.32 -12.93
CA MET A 189 -36.28 -14.27 -14.03
C MET A 189 -37.09 -13.67 -15.19
N ALA A 190 -38.15 -12.91 -14.88
CA ALA A 190 -38.98 -12.25 -15.89
C ALA A 190 -38.22 -11.22 -16.73
N ILE A 191 -37.25 -10.52 -16.15
CA ILE A 191 -36.41 -9.54 -16.86
C ILE A 191 -35.10 -10.13 -17.41
N ASN A 192 -34.88 -11.44 -17.23
CA ASN A 192 -33.70 -12.17 -17.70
C ASN A 192 -32.35 -11.56 -17.27
N GLU A 193 -32.24 -11.21 -15.98
CA GLU A 193 -31.02 -10.66 -15.36
C GLU A 193 -30.28 -11.72 -14.53
N PRO A 194 -29.44 -12.58 -15.15
CA PRO A 194 -28.82 -13.73 -14.48
C PRO A 194 -27.87 -13.33 -13.33
N TYR A 195 -27.20 -12.19 -13.45
CA TYR A 195 -26.29 -11.73 -12.40
C TYR A 195 -27.04 -11.32 -11.12
N LYS A 196 -28.23 -10.72 -11.26
CA LYS A 196 -29.10 -10.40 -10.11
C LYS A 196 -29.56 -11.66 -9.39
N LEU A 197 -29.83 -12.76 -10.11
CA LEU A 197 -30.15 -14.06 -9.48
C LEU A 197 -28.97 -14.58 -8.65
N GLU A 198 -27.75 -14.52 -9.19
CA GLU A 198 -26.56 -14.90 -8.43
C GLU A 198 -26.34 -14.02 -7.18
N ILE A 199 -26.64 -12.72 -7.27
CA ILE A 199 -26.57 -11.80 -6.13
C ILE A 199 -27.63 -12.18 -5.09
N LEU A 200 -28.89 -12.36 -5.51
CA LEU A 200 -29.99 -12.75 -4.63
C LEU A 200 -29.69 -14.03 -3.85
N ASN A 201 -29.14 -15.04 -4.53
CA ASN A 201 -28.73 -16.31 -3.91
C ASN A 201 -27.62 -16.15 -2.85
N SER A 202 -26.85 -15.07 -2.90
CA SER A 202 -25.82 -14.77 -1.90
C SER A 202 -26.34 -13.97 -0.70
N ILE A 203 -27.52 -13.37 -0.81
CA ILE A 203 -28.16 -12.64 0.28
C ILE A 203 -28.79 -13.66 1.23
N LYS A 204 -28.44 -13.58 2.53
CA LYS A 204 -29.01 -14.47 3.56
C LYS A 204 -30.32 -13.93 4.13
N ASP A 205 -30.47 -12.62 4.20
CA ASP A 205 -31.62 -11.94 4.80
C ASP A 205 -32.89 -12.04 3.94
N ASP A 206 -34.05 -12.17 4.59
CA ASP A 206 -35.40 -12.22 4.00
C ASP A 206 -36.35 -11.46 4.95
N PRO A 207 -37.09 -10.43 4.50
CA PRO A 207 -37.27 -9.96 3.12
C PRO A 207 -36.04 -9.26 2.52
N VAL A 208 -35.98 -9.21 1.18
CA VAL A 208 -34.98 -8.46 0.42
C VAL A 208 -35.54 -7.12 -0.04
N THR A 209 -34.66 -6.14 -0.24
CA THR A 209 -35.05 -4.79 -0.63
C THR A 209 -34.83 -4.53 -2.12
N ILE A 210 -35.84 -3.97 -2.76
CA ILE A 210 -35.79 -3.45 -4.12
C ILE A 210 -35.96 -1.93 -4.07
N TYR A 211 -35.18 -1.21 -4.87
CA TYR A 211 -35.34 0.22 -5.07
C TYR A 211 -35.82 0.51 -6.49
N HIS A 212 -36.95 1.19 -6.60
CA HIS A 212 -37.51 1.67 -7.87
C HIS A 212 -37.05 3.08 -8.15
N ILE A 213 -36.79 3.41 -9.42
CA ILE A 213 -36.64 4.77 -9.93
C ILE A 213 -37.85 5.08 -10.81
N GLY A 214 -38.82 5.79 -10.24
CA GLY A 214 -40.15 5.92 -10.84
C GLY A 214 -40.77 4.55 -11.09
N ASP A 215 -41.60 4.45 -12.12
CA ASP A 215 -42.25 3.18 -12.52
C ASP A 215 -41.47 2.45 -13.64
N GLU A 216 -40.29 2.94 -14.00
CA GLU A 216 -39.59 2.53 -15.23
C GLU A 216 -38.44 1.56 -14.99
N TRP A 217 -37.85 1.56 -13.80
CA TRP A 217 -36.64 0.81 -13.52
C TRP A 217 -36.51 0.46 -12.05
N TRP A 218 -35.92 -0.69 -11.75
CA TRP A 218 -35.66 -1.10 -10.37
C TRP A 218 -34.38 -1.91 -10.21
N ASP A 219 -33.83 -1.90 -9.00
CA ASP A 219 -32.65 -2.67 -8.63
C ASP A 219 -32.77 -3.41 -7.31
N LEU A 220 -32.04 -4.52 -7.21
CA LEU A 220 -31.85 -5.24 -5.96
C LEU A 220 -30.75 -4.55 -5.15
N CYS A 221 -31.15 -3.81 -4.12
CA CYS A 221 -30.23 -2.92 -3.43
C CYS A 221 -30.65 -2.68 -1.98
N ALA A 222 -29.69 -2.60 -1.05
CA ALA A 222 -29.93 -2.31 0.36
C ALA A 222 -30.05 -0.80 0.67
N GLY A 223 -29.69 0.07 -0.27
CA GLY A 223 -29.56 1.50 -0.04
C GLY A 223 -28.30 1.88 0.76
N PRO A 224 -28.21 3.12 1.27
CA PRO A 224 -29.24 4.16 1.23
C PRO A 224 -29.24 4.93 -0.10
N HIS A 225 -30.36 5.61 -0.40
CA HIS A 225 -30.57 6.44 -1.58
C HIS A 225 -31.14 7.83 -1.21
N VAL A 226 -31.10 8.77 -2.15
CA VAL A 226 -31.85 10.03 -2.05
C VAL A 226 -33.35 9.79 -2.35
N GLU A 227 -34.21 10.74 -2.00
CA GLU A 227 -35.67 10.60 -2.12
C GLU A 227 -36.16 10.66 -3.58
N SER A 228 -35.50 11.45 -4.43
CA SER A 228 -35.78 11.52 -5.86
C SER A 228 -34.52 11.77 -6.69
N THR A 229 -34.57 11.45 -7.98
CA THR A 229 -33.44 11.72 -8.89
C THR A 229 -33.14 13.21 -9.03
N GLY A 230 -34.11 14.09 -8.75
CA GLY A 230 -33.92 15.55 -8.79
C GLY A 230 -33.18 16.13 -7.58
N ASN A 231 -32.96 15.35 -6.51
CA ASN A 231 -32.05 15.73 -5.43
C ASN A 231 -30.57 15.64 -5.83
N ILE A 232 -30.27 15.09 -7.00
CA ILE A 232 -28.92 15.06 -7.57
C ILE A 232 -28.73 16.33 -8.40
N ASP A 233 -27.68 17.09 -8.11
CA ASP A 233 -27.26 18.15 -9.03
C ASP A 233 -26.54 17.53 -10.23
N ARG A 234 -27.18 17.59 -11.40
CA ARG A 234 -26.62 17.08 -12.67
C ARG A 234 -25.29 17.73 -13.06
N ASN A 235 -25.03 18.96 -12.60
CA ASN A 235 -23.79 19.67 -12.85
C ASN A 235 -22.67 19.23 -11.90
N ALA A 236 -23.01 18.52 -10.82
CA ALA A 236 -22.09 17.95 -9.84
C ALA A 236 -21.78 16.46 -10.11
N VAL A 237 -22.18 15.92 -11.27
CA VAL A 237 -21.96 14.53 -11.69
C VAL A 237 -21.13 14.49 -12.97
N GLU A 238 -20.14 13.60 -13.04
CA GLU A 238 -19.34 13.35 -14.24
C GLU A 238 -19.02 11.86 -14.41
N LEU A 239 -18.98 11.38 -15.66
CA LEU A 239 -18.50 10.03 -15.99
C LEU A 239 -17.03 10.12 -16.38
N GLU A 240 -16.19 9.27 -15.76
CA GLU A 240 -14.74 9.42 -15.83
C GLU A 240 -14.08 8.51 -16.87
N SER A 241 -14.37 7.21 -16.82
CA SER A 241 -13.66 6.21 -17.62
C SER A 241 -14.43 4.90 -17.74
N VAL A 242 -14.04 4.09 -18.72
CA VAL A 242 -14.46 2.68 -18.85
C VAL A 242 -13.25 1.79 -18.60
N ALA A 243 -13.44 0.70 -17.87
CA ALA A 243 -12.44 -0.33 -17.64
C ALA A 243 -13.05 -1.73 -17.80
N GLY A 244 -12.23 -2.74 -18.04
CA GLY A 244 -12.65 -4.14 -17.95
C GLY A 244 -12.62 -4.63 -16.51
N ALA A 245 -13.64 -5.38 -16.10
CA ALA A 245 -13.68 -6.10 -14.83
C ALA A 245 -14.10 -7.55 -15.06
N TYR A 246 -13.68 -8.47 -14.19
CA TYR A 246 -14.16 -9.84 -14.23
C TYR A 246 -15.23 -10.05 -13.16
N TRP A 247 -16.26 -10.84 -13.46
CA TRP A 247 -17.31 -11.13 -12.49
C TRP A 247 -16.73 -11.75 -11.21
N ARG A 248 -16.99 -11.12 -10.05
CA ARG A 248 -16.39 -11.44 -8.73
C ARG A 248 -14.84 -11.47 -8.70
N GLY A 249 -14.18 -10.81 -9.65
CA GLY A 249 -12.72 -10.79 -9.77
C GLY A 249 -12.11 -12.10 -10.28
N ASP A 250 -12.93 -13.02 -10.80
CA ASP A 250 -12.49 -14.33 -11.30
C ASP A 250 -12.24 -14.28 -12.81
N VAL A 251 -10.98 -14.39 -13.21
CA VAL A 251 -10.54 -14.33 -14.62
C VAL A 251 -11.11 -15.45 -15.50
N SER A 252 -11.66 -16.52 -14.91
CA SER A 252 -12.34 -17.59 -15.65
C SER A 252 -13.78 -17.23 -16.05
N LYS A 253 -14.33 -16.16 -15.50
CA LYS A 253 -15.70 -15.70 -15.72
C LYS A 253 -15.80 -14.62 -16.81
N PRO A 254 -17.01 -14.30 -17.29
CA PRO A 254 -17.20 -13.26 -18.31
C PRO A 254 -16.56 -11.93 -17.92
N MET A 255 -15.98 -11.25 -18.91
CA MET A 255 -15.44 -9.91 -18.78
C MET A 255 -16.57 -8.89 -18.93
N LEU A 256 -16.73 -8.05 -17.91
CA LEU A 256 -17.72 -6.98 -17.79
C LEU A 256 -17.09 -5.63 -18.14
N GLN A 257 -17.92 -4.70 -18.58
CA GLN A 257 -17.58 -3.29 -18.77
C GLN A 257 -17.91 -2.50 -17.50
N ARG A 258 -16.89 -1.97 -16.83
CA ARG A 258 -17.01 -1.11 -15.66
C ARG A 258 -17.01 0.35 -16.08
N ILE A 259 -18.08 1.08 -15.79
CA ILE A 259 -18.11 2.54 -15.97
C ILE A 259 -17.85 3.21 -14.62
N TYR A 260 -16.85 4.08 -14.56
CA TYR A 260 -16.58 4.92 -13.39
C TYR A 260 -17.23 6.29 -13.53
N GLY A 261 -17.79 6.79 -12.44
CA GLY A 261 -18.32 8.15 -12.34
C GLY A 261 -18.03 8.77 -10.98
N THR A 262 -18.11 10.09 -10.91
CA THR A 262 -18.02 10.85 -9.66
C THR A 262 -19.26 11.71 -9.50
N ALA A 263 -19.68 11.91 -8.24
CA ALA A 263 -20.80 12.75 -7.88
C ALA A 263 -20.51 13.48 -6.57
N TRP A 264 -20.91 14.75 -6.52
CA TRP A 264 -20.71 15.68 -5.42
C TRP A 264 -22.02 16.37 -5.03
N GLU A 265 -22.04 17.04 -3.88
CA GLU A 265 -23.21 17.77 -3.42
C GLU A 265 -23.41 19.07 -4.21
N THR A 266 -22.33 19.67 -4.71
CA THR A 266 -22.36 20.92 -5.48
C THR A 266 -21.42 20.91 -6.69
N GLU A 267 -21.70 21.76 -7.67
CA GLU A 267 -20.86 21.95 -8.86
C GLU A 267 -19.45 22.47 -8.50
N GLU A 268 -19.33 23.29 -7.46
CA GLU A 268 -18.02 23.80 -6.98
C GLU A 268 -17.14 22.67 -6.43
N GLN A 269 -17.72 21.72 -5.70
CA GLN A 269 -17.00 20.54 -5.22
C GLN A 269 -16.52 19.67 -6.39
N LEU A 270 -17.35 19.45 -7.41
CA LEU A 270 -16.93 18.73 -8.61
C LEU A 270 -15.76 19.44 -9.31
N LYS A 271 -15.85 20.77 -9.51
CA LYS A 271 -14.76 21.54 -10.12
C LYS A 271 -13.46 21.45 -9.31
N ALA A 272 -13.55 21.55 -7.98
CA ALA A 272 -12.41 21.38 -7.10
C ALA A 272 -11.80 19.97 -7.21
N TYR A 273 -12.64 18.93 -7.31
CA TYR A 273 -12.18 17.55 -7.52
C TYR A 273 -11.51 17.34 -8.87
N ILE A 274 -12.08 17.87 -9.96
CA ILE A 274 -11.48 17.81 -11.29
C ILE A 274 -10.13 18.51 -11.29
N HIS A 275 -10.06 19.73 -10.73
CA HIS A 275 -8.81 20.47 -10.62
C HIS A 275 -7.76 19.70 -9.82
N PHE A 276 -8.14 19.14 -8.67
CA PHE A 276 -7.28 18.28 -7.87
C PHE A 276 -6.76 17.07 -8.67
N LYS A 277 -7.62 16.41 -9.45
CA LYS A 277 -7.25 15.28 -10.32
C LYS A 277 -6.31 15.69 -11.46
N GLU A 278 -6.45 16.91 -11.98
CA GLU A 278 -5.54 17.46 -12.98
C GLU A 278 -4.16 17.78 -12.41
N GLU A 279 -4.11 18.46 -11.27
CA GLU A 279 -2.86 18.67 -10.52
C GLU A 279 -2.19 17.33 -10.19
N ALA A 280 -3.01 16.35 -9.81
CA ALA A 280 -2.55 15.01 -9.51
C ALA A 280 -1.87 14.32 -10.70
N LYS A 281 -2.50 14.38 -11.89
CA LYS A 281 -1.92 13.85 -13.13
C LYS A 281 -0.64 14.58 -13.55
N GLN A 282 -0.51 15.87 -13.25
CA GLN A 282 0.72 16.62 -13.51
C GLN A 282 1.88 16.18 -12.61
N ARG A 283 1.57 15.73 -11.38
CA ARG A 283 2.55 15.29 -10.38
C ARG A 283 2.82 13.78 -10.40
N ASP A 284 2.28 13.06 -11.39
CA ASP A 284 2.52 11.62 -11.55
C ASP A 284 4.00 11.36 -11.88
N HIS A 285 4.69 10.61 -11.02
CA HIS A 285 6.11 10.31 -11.16
C HIS A 285 6.44 9.54 -12.45
N ARG A 286 5.47 8.85 -13.06
CA ARG A 286 5.67 8.15 -14.35
C ARG A 286 5.76 9.15 -15.50
N ARG A 287 4.91 10.17 -15.46
CA ARG A 287 4.95 11.28 -16.43
C ARG A 287 6.21 12.10 -16.24
N LEU A 288 6.47 12.55 -15.00
CA LEU A 288 7.67 13.32 -14.68
C LEU A 288 8.95 12.53 -14.93
N GLY A 289 8.95 11.23 -14.65
CA GLY A 289 10.08 10.34 -14.89
C GLY A 289 10.47 10.27 -16.36
N GLN A 290 9.49 10.31 -17.27
CA GLN A 290 9.73 10.39 -18.71
C GLN A 290 10.13 11.80 -19.16
N GLU A 291 9.40 12.84 -18.72
CA GLU A 291 9.66 14.24 -19.09
C GLU A 291 11.05 14.73 -18.64
N LEU A 292 11.51 14.27 -17.48
CA LEU A 292 12.79 14.66 -16.87
C LEU A 292 13.91 13.63 -17.10
N ASP A 293 13.65 12.57 -17.86
CA ASP A 293 14.61 11.51 -18.16
C ASP A 293 15.25 10.89 -16.89
N LEU A 294 14.41 10.53 -15.91
CA LEU A 294 14.85 10.01 -14.61
C LEU A 294 14.95 8.48 -14.60
N PHE A 295 13.98 7.79 -15.19
CA PHE A 295 13.94 6.33 -15.22
C PHE A 295 13.07 5.81 -16.37
N SER A 296 13.25 4.54 -16.70
CA SER A 296 12.36 3.78 -17.57
C SER A 296 12.12 2.37 -17.03
N ILE A 297 11.05 1.74 -17.51
CA ILE A 297 10.80 0.30 -17.35
C ILE A 297 10.71 -0.24 -18.77
N GLN A 298 11.62 -1.16 -19.11
CA GLN A 298 11.76 -1.69 -20.46
C GLN A 298 11.04 -3.03 -20.54
N ASP A 299 10.11 -3.17 -21.48
CA ASP A 299 9.29 -4.38 -21.61
C ASP A 299 10.16 -5.61 -21.92
N GLU A 300 11.24 -5.45 -22.68
CA GLU A 300 12.20 -6.51 -23.02
C GLU A 300 12.97 -7.04 -21.79
N ALA A 301 13.20 -6.18 -20.78
CA ALA A 301 13.88 -6.56 -19.56
C ALA A 301 12.93 -7.21 -18.54
N GLY A 302 11.63 -6.93 -18.65
CA GLY A 302 10.59 -7.45 -17.77
C GLY A 302 9.96 -6.38 -16.88
N GLY A 303 8.65 -6.50 -16.68
CA GLY A 303 7.86 -5.55 -15.89
C GLY A 303 8.33 -5.42 -14.44
N GLY A 304 8.35 -4.18 -13.94
CA GLY A 304 8.70 -3.88 -12.55
C GLY A 304 10.20 -3.91 -12.25
N LEU A 305 11.04 -3.88 -13.29
CA LEU A 305 12.49 -3.72 -13.18
C LEU A 305 12.88 -2.33 -13.71
N VAL A 306 13.34 -1.48 -12.80
CA VAL A 306 13.55 -0.05 -13.07
C VAL A 306 14.97 0.20 -13.58
N PHE A 307 15.05 0.89 -14.72
CA PHE A 307 16.29 1.41 -15.28
C PHE A 307 16.45 2.86 -14.83
N TRP A 308 17.38 3.12 -13.93
CA TRP A 308 17.71 4.47 -13.49
C TRP A 308 18.59 5.16 -14.55
N HIS A 309 18.10 6.26 -15.11
CA HIS A 309 18.83 7.07 -16.08
C HIS A 309 19.82 7.99 -15.36
N PRO A 310 20.78 8.65 -16.04
CA PRO A 310 21.78 9.49 -15.38
C PRO A 310 21.19 10.53 -14.42
N ASN A 311 20.12 11.23 -14.80
CA ASN A 311 19.50 12.24 -13.94
C ASN A 311 18.86 11.61 -12.68
N GLY A 312 18.10 10.52 -12.85
CA GLY A 312 17.51 9.80 -11.72
C GLY A 312 18.56 9.12 -10.83
N ALA A 313 19.66 8.65 -11.42
CA ALA A 313 20.77 8.06 -10.67
C ALA A 313 21.47 9.08 -9.77
N ILE A 314 21.59 10.34 -10.20
CA ILE A 314 22.11 11.42 -9.34
C ILE A 314 21.15 11.71 -8.18
N VAL A 315 19.84 11.79 -8.42
CA VAL A 315 18.84 11.97 -7.35
C VAL A 315 18.94 10.85 -6.33
N ARG A 316 18.97 9.60 -6.81
CA ARG A 316 19.15 8.41 -5.97
C ARG A 316 20.46 8.46 -5.19
N HIS A 317 21.57 8.82 -5.81
CA HIS A 317 22.89 8.93 -5.16
C HIS A 317 22.88 9.94 -4.01
N ILE A 318 22.26 11.11 -4.19
CA ILE A 318 22.13 12.13 -3.15
C ILE A 318 21.37 11.57 -1.93
N ILE A 319 20.27 10.85 -2.17
CA ILE A 319 19.48 10.21 -1.12
C ILE A 319 20.28 9.13 -0.40
N GLU A 320 20.93 8.24 -1.15
CA GLU A 320 21.72 7.14 -0.59
C GLU A 320 22.91 7.64 0.23
N ASP A 321 23.57 8.71 -0.20
CA ASP A 321 24.71 9.28 0.51
C ASP A 321 24.29 10.02 1.79
N ALA A 322 23.17 10.74 1.76
CA ALA A 322 22.57 11.31 2.97
C ALA A 322 22.20 10.21 3.97
N TRP A 323 21.53 9.15 3.49
CA TRP A 323 21.16 8.00 4.31
C TRP A 323 22.37 7.36 4.98
N LYS A 324 23.44 7.07 4.22
CA LYS A 324 24.69 6.48 4.76
C LYS A 324 25.29 7.37 5.84
N LYS A 325 25.35 8.67 5.60
CA LYS A 325 25.92 9.64 6.55
C LYS A 325 25.14 9.64 7.87
N ILE A 326 23.82 9.78 7.81
CA ILE A 326 22.96 9.79 9.00
C ILE A 326 23.11 8.47 9.77
N HIS A 327 23.09 7.33 9.09
CA HIS A 327 23.22 6.02 9.75
C HIS A 327 24.58 5.84 10.43
N ILE A 328 25.67 6.29 9.81
CA ILE A 328 27.01 6.26 10.43
C ILE A 328 27.06 7.17 11.67
N GLU A 329 26.44 8.36 11.61
CA GLU A 329 26.37 9.29 12.74
C GLU A 329 25.56 8.72 13.92
N HIS A 330 24.54 7.91 13.63
CA HIS A 330 23.74 7.16 14.62
C HIS A 330 24.36 5.80 15.02
N GLY A 331 25.59 5.51 14.59
CA GLY A 331 26.35 4.34 15.03
C GLY A 331 25.92 3.01 14.39
N TYR A 332 25.43 3.04 13.16
CA TYR A 332 25.19 1.84 12.36
C TYR A 332 26.44 1.43 11.57
N ASP A 333 26.72 0.14 11.57
CA ASP A 333 27.75 -0.47 10.75
C ASP A 333 27.17 -0.84 9.38
N LEU A 334 27.68 -0.19 8.33
CA LEU A 334 27.29 -0.48 6.96
C LEU A 334 27.86 -1.82 6.50
N LEU A 335 27.04 -2.61 5.80
CA LEU A 335 27.44 -3.87 5.21
C LEU A 335 26.86 -4.05 3.80
N TYR A 336 27.36 -5.05 3.08
CA TYR A 336 26.90 -5.43 1.75
C TYR A 336 26.78 -6.95 1.67
N THR A 337 25.60 -7.46 1.28
CA THR A 337 25.34 -8.91 1.21
C THR A 337 24.93 -9.35 -0.20
N PRO A 338 25.13 -10.64 -0.55
CA PRO A 338 24.79 -11.15 -1.88
C PRO A 338 23.28 -11.09 -2.18
N HIS A 339 22.92 -11.09 -3.47
CA HIS A 339 21.52 -11.09 -3.93
C HIS A 339 20.88 -12.49 -4.00
N VAL A 340 21.71 -13.55 -3.93
CA VAL A 340 21.28 -14.95 -4.09
C VAL A 340 21.83 -15.76 -2.91
N ALA A 341 21.05 -16.71 -2.43
CA ALA A 341 21.47 -17.66 -1.40
C ALA A 341 20.88 -19.05 -1.66
N LYS A 342 21.46 -20.07 -1.02
CA LYS A 342 20.91 -21.42 -1.02
C LYS A 342 19.48 -21.44 -0.46
N ALA A 343 18.61 -22.27 -1.05
CA ALA A 343 17.23 -22.46 -0.63
C ALA A 343 17.11 -22.81 0.87
N ASP A 344 18.07 -23.55 1.42
CA ASP A 344 18.11 -23.95 2.82
C ASP A 344 18.17 -22.77 3.80
N LEU A 345 18.77 -21.64 3.41
CA LEU A 345 18.77 -20.43 4.24
C LEU A 345 17.34 -19.89 4.42
N TRP A 346 16.57 -19.89 3.33
CA TRP A 346 15.18 -19.45 3.30
C TRP A 346 14.25 -20.42 4.02
N LYS A 347 14.57 -21.72 4.00
CA LYS A 347 13.91 -22.72 4.82
C LYS A 347 14.17 -22.50 6.32
N THR A 348 15.44 -22.32 6.68
CA THR A 348 15.86 -22.12 8.07
C THR A 348 15.25 -20.85 8.66
N SER A 349 15.10 -19.81 7.84
CA SER A 349 14.44 -18.56 8.21
C SER A 349 12.92 -18.61 8.26
N GLY A 350 12.28 -19.72 7.84
CA GLY A 350 10.83 -19.84 7.71
C GLY A 350 10.22 -19.09 6.52
N HIS A 351 11.00 -18.33 5.74
CA HIS A 351 10.47 -17.53 4.62
C HIS A 351 9.91 -18.40 3.49
N LEU A 352 10.43 -19.63 3.30
CA LEU A 352 9.82 -20.57 2.33
C LEU A 352 8.43 -21.06 2.74
N ASP A 353 8.08 -21.03 4.03
CA ASP A 353 6.77 -21.51 4.47
C ASP A 353 5.72 -20.40 4.39
N PHE A 354 6.12 -19.15 4.68
CA PHE A 354 5.20 -18.00 4.77
C PHE A 354 5.24 -17.06 3.55
N TYR A 355 6.32 -17.06 2.76
CA TYR A 355 6.57 -16.04 1.74
C TYR A 355 6.82 -16.59 0.33
N LYS A 356 6.73 -17.92 0.14
CA LYS A 356 7.04 -18.60 -1.12
C LYS A 356 6.26 -18.07 -2.33
N GLU A 357 4.99 -17.71 -2.15
CA GLU A 357 4.14 -17.18 -3.23
C GLU A 357 4.65 -15.84 -3.79
N ASN A 358 5.41 -15.08 -2.99
CA ASN A 358 5.96 -13.77 -3.35
C ASN A 358 7.47 -13.84 -3.65
N MET A 359 8.04 -15.04 -3.79
CA MET A 359 9.44 -15.24 -4.15
C MET A 359 9.54 -15.60 -5.63
N PHE A 360 10.61 -15.15 -6.29
CA PHE A 360 10.93 -15.60 -7.63
C PHE A 360 11.18 -17.12 -7.65
N ASP A 361 11.05 -17.74 -8.82
CA ASP A 361 11.35 -19.16 -8.94
C ASP A 361 12.81 -19.48 -8.60
N GLN A 362 12.99 -20.69 -8.07
CA GLN A 362 14.29 -21.22 -7.68
C GLN A 362 15.15 -21.52 -8.91
N MET A 363 16.46 -21.27 -8.79
CA MET A 363 17.47 -21.58 -9.80
C MET A 363 18.24 -22.82 -9.37
N GLU A 364 18.24 -23.86 -10.19
CA GLU A 364 19.08 -25.04 -9.98
C GLU A 364 20.48 -24.77 -10.53
N ILE A 365 21.49 -24.86 -9.67
CA ILE A 365 22.89 -24.71 -10.03
C ILE A 365 23.61 -25.98 -9.59
N GLU A 366 23.98 -26.81 -10.56
CA GLU A 366 24.59 -28.14 -10.37
C GLU A 366 23.68 -29.11 -9.60
N THR A 367 23.83 -29.20 -8.28
CA THR A 367 23.04 -30.05 -7.39
C THR A 367 22.37 -29.26 -6.26
N GLU A 368 22.52 -27.94 -6.30
CA GLU A 368 22.13 -27.03 -5.24
C GLU A 368 21.07 -26.07 -5.76
N ILE A 369 20.10 -25.77 -4.90
CA ILE A 369 19.00 -24.87 -5.24
C ILE A 369 19.32 -23.50 -4.68
N TYR A 370 19.33 -22.50 -5.55
CA TYR A 370 19.55 -21.09 -5.24
C TYR A 370 18.29 -20.28 -5.43
N GLN A 371 18.19 -19.18 -4.71
CA GLN A 371 17.01 -18.35 -4.65
C GLN A 371 17.41 -16.88 -4.50
N LEU A 372 16.78 -16.01 -5.30
CA LEU A 372 16.88 -14.56 -5.16
C LEU A 372 16.28 -14.12 -3.83
N ARG A 373 16.94 -13.18 -3.16
CA ARG A 373 16.51 -12.70 -1.85
C ARG A 373 15.23 -11.86 -1.91
N PRO A 374 14.16 -12.23 -1.18
CA PRO A 374 12.99 -11.37 -1.00
C PRO A 374 13.15 -10.33 0.13
N MET A 375 14.13 -10.57 1.03
CA MET A 375 14.42 -9.78 2.23
C MET A 375 15.91 -9.94 2.61
N ASN A 376 16.49 -8.97 3.32
CA ASN A 376 17.92 -9.02 3.70
C ASN A 376 18.18 -9.72 5.04
N CYS A 377 17.15 -9.93 5.87
CA CYS A 377 17.22 -10.44 7.23
C CYS A 377 18.14 -11.65 7.43
N PRO A 378 18.00 -12.74 6.64
CA PRO A 378 18.82 -13.93 6.87
C PRO A 378 20.31 -13.67 6.63
N TYR A 379 20.68 -12.73 5.76
CA TYR A 379 22.08 -12.39 5.51
C TYR A 379 22.70 -11.62 6.66
N HIS A 380 21.97 -10.65 7.23
CA HIS A 380 22.45 -9.86 8.36
C HIS A 380 22.66 -10.76 9.58
N ILE A 381 21.82 -11.78 9.75
CA ILE A 381 21.98 -12.82 10.77
C ILE A 381 23.23 -13.67 10.53
N LEU A 382 23.54 -14.03 9.27
CA LEU A 382 24.79 -14.74 8.97
C LEU A 382 26.04 -13.89 9.28
N VAL A 383 25.97 -12.58 9.02
CA VAL A 383 27.04 -11.63 9.39
C VAL A 383 27.20 -11.57 10.91
N TYR A 384 26.08 -11.47 11.65
CA TYR A 384 26.07 -11.54 13.11
C TYR A 384 26.69 -12.86 13.61
N LYS A 385 26.29 -14.01 13.05
CA LYS A 385 26.78 -15.34 13.44
C LYS A 385 28.27 -15.60 13.18
N ARG A 386 28.95 -14.77 12.39
CA ARG A 386 30.35 -14.96 12.00
C ARG A 386 31.30 -15.07 13.20
N LYS A 387 31.05 -14.35 14.29
CA LYS A 387 31.91 -14.32 15.49
C LYS A 387 31.06 -14.39 16.77
N PRO A 388 31.62 -14.87 17.88
CA PRO A 388 30.98 -14.73 19.18
C PRO A 388 30.93 -13.26 19.60
N HIS A 389 29.85 -12.87 20.28
CA HIS A 389 29.65 -11.52 20.82
C HIS A 389 29.54 -11.55 22.35
N SER A 390 30.14 -10.56 22.99
CA SER A 390 29.99 -10.29 24.42
C SER A 390 28.71 -9.48 24.68
N PHE A 391 28.17 -9.56 25.90
CA PHE A 391 27.04 -8.70 26.29
C PHE A 391 27.36 -7.20 26.17
N ARG A 392 28.65 -6.83 26.22
CA ARG A 392 29.15 -5.46 26.06
C ARG A 392 29.15 -4.96 24.62
N ASP A 393 29.06 -5.88 23.66
CA ASP A 393 29.06 -5.52 22.24
C ASP A 393 27.67 -5.04 21.79
N PHE A 394 26.63 -5.26 22.61
CA PHE A 394 25.28 -4.79 22.33
C PHE A 394 25.05 -3.35 22.77
N PRO A 395 24.28 -2.56 22.00
CA PRO A 395 23.54 -2.93 20.79
C PRO A 395 24.42 -2.97 19.53
N ILE A 396 24.22 -3.99 18.67
CA ILE A 396 24.89 -4.13 17.37
C ILE A 396 23.91 -3.70 16.29
N ARG A 397 24.23 -2.64 15.55
CA ARG A 397 23.35 -2.06 14.53
C ARG A 397 23.96 -2.26 13.16
N LEU A 398 23.34 -3.11 12.33
CA LEU A 398 23.77 -3.37 10.97
C LEU A 398 22.83 -2.67 9.99
N ALA A 399 23.36 -2.01 8.96
CA ALA A 399 22.55 -1.35 7.94
C ALA A 399 23.07 -1.64 6.52
N GLU A 400 22.14 -1.81 5.57
CA GLU A 400 22.44 -2.11 4.18
C GLU A 400 21.40 -1.43 3.27
N LEU A 401 21.86 -0.76 2.21
CA LEU A 401 21.01 -0.45 1.06
C LEU A 401 20.78 -1.74 0.25
N GLY A 402 19.93 -2.60 0.79
CA GLY A 402 19.76 -3.99 0.39
C GLY A 402 18.76 -4.13 -0.75
N THR A 403 19.23 -4.48 -1.94
CA THR A 403 18.37 -4.75 -3.10
C THR A 403 17.74 -6.13 -3.05
N VAL A 404 16.42 -6.18 -2.99
CA VAL A 404 15.60 -7.39 -2.91
C VAL A 404 14.72 -7.57 -4.13
N TYR A 405 14.22 -8.79 -4.31
CA TYR A 405 13.37 -9.17 -5.44
C TYR A 405 12.12 -9.90 -4.95
N ARG A 406 10.94 -9.39 -5.34
CA ARG A 406 9.64 -9.95 -4.98
C ARG A 406 8.81 -10.25 -6.22
N TYR A 407 8.17 -11.40 -6.21
CA TYR A 407 7.28 -11.84 -7.28
C TYR A 407 5.92 -11.16 -7.13
N GLU A 408 5.85 -9.91 -7.61
CA GLU A 408 4.60 -9.18 -7.71
C GLU A 408 3.85 -9.55 -9.00
N LEU A 409 2.54 -9.72 -8.91
CA LEU A 409 1.67 -9.97 -10.06
C LEU A 409 1.81 -8.82 -11.06
N SER A 410 1.89 -9.14 -12.36
CA SER A 410 2.13 -8.14 -13.42
C SER A 410 1.09 -7.01 -13.41
N GLY A 411 -0.19 -7.34 -13.20
CA GLY A 411 -1.28 -6.36 -13.13
C GLY A 411 -1.25 -5.45 -11.89
N SER A 412 -0.40 -5.74 -10.90
CA SER A 412 -0.23 -4.93 -9.69
C SER A 412 0.93 -3.95 -9.76
N LEU A 413 1.80 -4.07 -10.77
CA LEU A 413 2.99 -3.22 -10.94
C LEU A 413 2.58 -1.79 -11.27
N HIS A 414 3.24 -0.81 -10.66
CA HIS A 414 2.87 0.60 -10.81
C HIS A 414 4.06 1.56 -10.65
N GLY A 415 4.66 1.93 -11.79
CA GLY A 415 5.80 2.88 -11.83
C GLY A 415 6.89 2.49 -10.83
N LEU A 416 7.32 3.42 -9.98
CA LEU A 416 8.25 3.15 -8.87
C LEU A 416 7.59 2.72 -7.54
N PHE A 417 6.26 2.86 -7.39
CA PHE A 417 5.59 2.55 -6.12
C PHE A 417 5.45 1.05 -5.89
N ARG A 418 5.26 0.26 -6.94
CA ARG A 418 5.17 -1.21 -6.85
C ARG A 418 5.96 -1.86 -7.97
N VAL A 419 7.09 -2.45 -7.60
CA VAL A 419 8.11 -2.99 -8.49
C VAL A 419 8.55 -4.37 -8.00
N ARG A 420 9.18 -5.15 -8.88
CA ARG A 420 9.70 -6.48 -8.54
C ARG A 420 11.10 -6.42 -7.97
N GLY A 421 11.91 -5.45 -8.38
CA GLY A 421 13.26 -5.24 -7.87
C GLY A 421 13.37 -3.85 -7.25
N PHE A 422 13.79 -3.77 -6.00
CA PHE A 422 13.94 -2.50 -5.28
C PHE A 422 15.02 -2.58 -4.21
N THR A 423 15.57 -1.44 -3.86
CA THR A 423 16.57 -1.29 -2.81
C THR A 423 15.89 -0.72 -1.57
N GLN A 424 15.96 -1.47 -0.48
CA GLN A 424 15.47 -1.01 0.82
C GLN A 424 16.61 -0.39 1.60
N ASP A 425 16.31 0.67 2.31
CA ASP A 425 17.08 1.25 3.39
C ASP A 425 16.99 0.39 4.65
N ASP A 426 17.48 -0.84 4.55
CA ASP A 426 17.24 -1.90 5.53
C ASP A 426 18.27 -1.87 6.66
N ALA A 427 17.80 -2.08 7.88
CA ALA A 427 18.66 -2.14 9.06
C ALA A 427 18.16 -3.18 10.06
N HIS A 428 19.12 -3.84 10.71
CA HIS A 428 18.92 -4.91 11.68
C HIS A 428 19.69 -4.59 12.96
N ILE A 429 18.97 -4.32 14.04
CA ILE A 429 19.57 -4.08 15.36
C ILE A 429 19.44 -5.34 16.20
N PHE A 430 20.57 -5.88 16.61
CA PHE A 430 20.64 -6.95 17.61
C PHE A 430 20.85 -6.30 18.97
N CYS A 431 19.93 -6.54 19.91
CA CYS A 431 19.96 -5.93 21.23
C CYS A 431 19.53 -6.91 22.33
N LEU A 432 19.89 -6.58 23.57
CA LEU A 432 19.42 -7.28 24.77
C LEU A 432 17.96 -6.91 25.06
N GLU A 433 17.23 -7.78 25.76
CA GLU A 433 15.81 -7.58 26.08
C GLU A 433 15.51 -6.29 26.84
N ASP A 434 16.43 -5.85 27.71
CA ASP A 434 16.33 -4.59 28.45
C ASP A 434 16.62 -3.34 27.60
N GLN A 435 17.30 -3.50 26.45
CA GLN A 435 17.64 -2.42 25.53
C GLN A 435 16.57 -2.17 24.45
N VAL A 436 15.62 -3.10 24.26
CA VAL A 436 14.65 -3.07 23.16
C VAL A 436 13.89 -1.75 23.09
N LYS A 437 13.40 -1.27 24.23
CA LYS A 437 12.60 -0.03 24.29
C LYS A 437 13.42 1.18 23.86
N ASP A 438 14.63 1.33 24.39
CA ASP A 438 15.52 2.45 24.08
C ASP A 438 15.95 2.44 22.60
N GLU A 439 16.21 1.26 22.03
CA GLU A 439 16.52 1.12 20.61
C GLU A 439 15.31 1.45 19.71
N ILE A 440 14.09 1.03 20.07
CA ILE A 440 12.88 1.43 19.34
C ILE A 440 12.73 2.95 19.34
N LEU A 441 12.93 3.62 20.49
CA LEU A 441 12.88 5.07 20.59
C LEU A 441 13.91 5.74 19.67
N GLY A 442 15.16 5.26 19.68
CA GLY A 442 16.21 5.76 18.80
C GLY A 442 15.91 5.58 17.31
N VAL A 443 15.28 4.46 16.92
CA VAL A 443 14.84 4.24 15.53
C VAL A 443 13.68 5.18 15.16
N LEU A 444 12.75 5.45 16.08
CA LEU A 444 11.68 6.43 15.86
C LEU A 444 12.24 7.85 15.67
N ASP A 445 13.23 8.24 16.48
CA ASP A 445 13.97 9.51 16.31
C ASP A 445 14.64 9.61 14.94
N LEU A 446 15.36 8.57 14.54
CA LEU A 446 16.02 8.49 13.23
C LEU A 446 15.00 8.57 12.08
N THR A 447 13.87 7.89 12.23
CA THR A 447 12.78 7.91 11.23
C THR A 447 12.20 9.32 11.11
N GLU A 448 11.96 9.99 12.23
CA GLU A 448 11.47 11.38 12.24
C GLU A 448 12.46 12.34 11.58
N GLU A 449 13.77 12.22 11.87
CA GLU A 449 14.83 13.01 11.23
C GLU A 449 14.82 12.85 9.70
N ILE A 450 14.74 11.61 9.21
CA ILE A 450 14.70 11.32 7.77
C ILE A 450 13.43 11.88 7.14
N LEU A 451 12.26 11.68 7.75
CA LEU A 451 11.00 12.21 7.22
C LEU A 451 10.98 13.74 7.17
N GLN A 452 11.52 14.40 8.20
CA GLN A 452 11.66 15.86 8.23
C GLN A 452 12.60 16.37 7.14
N TRP A 453 13.69 15.65 6.83
CA TRP A 453 14.60 16.02 5.74
C TRP A 453 13.89 16.05 4.37
N PHE A 454 12.96 15.12 4.15
CA PHE A 454 12.10 15.10 2.96
C PHE A 454 10.91 16.06 3.03
N GLY A 455 10.72 16.77 4.15
CA GLY A 455 9.61 17.72 4.35
C GLY A 455 8.29 17.06 4.74
N PHE A 456 8.28 15.80 5.15
CA PHE A 456 7.08 15.10 5.63
C PHE A 456 6.83 15.43 7.11
N GLY A 457 6.01 16.45 7.37
CA GLY A 457 5.61 16.83 8.73
C GLY A 457 4.39 16.09 9.28
N ASN A 458 3.58 15.47 8.41
CA ASN A 458 2.35 14.77 8.78
C ASN A 458 2.43 13.31 8.31
N TYR A 459 2.27 12.37 9.25
CA TYR A 459 2.23 10.94 8.96
C TYR A 459 1.26 10.24 9.92
N GLU A 460 0.64 9.17 9.44
CA GLU A 460 -0.23 8.31 10.25
C GLU A 460 0.59 7.16 10.81
N VAL A 461 0.47 6.93 12.12
CA VAL A 461 1.17 5.85 12.81
C VAL A 461 0.19 4.72 13.10
N ASN A 462 0.57 3.49 12.72
CA ASN A 462 -0.22 2.29 12.99
C ASN A 462 0.60 1.27 13.77
N LEU A 463 0.04 0.73 14.85
CA LEU A 463 0.59 -0.40 15.58
C LEU A 463 -0.08 -1.68 15.09
N SER A 464 0.68 -2.43 14.29
CA SER A 464 0.25 -3.65 13.63
C SER A 464 0.50 -4.87 14.52
N THR A 465 -0.58 -5.56 14.90
CA THR A 465 -0.58 -6.65 15.88
C THR A 465 -0.54 -8.03 15.23
N ARG A 466 -0.56 -9.10 16.04
CA ARG A 466 -0.29 -10.48 15.60
C ARG A 466 -1.26 -10.97 14.50
N PRO A 467 -0.75 -11.45 13.35
CA PRO A 467 -1.58 -12.06 12.31
C PRO A 467 -2.02 -13.48 12.67
N GLU A 468 -3.03 -14.02 11.96
CA GLU A 468 -3.49 -15.41 12.13
C GLU A 468 -2.37 -16.44 11.93
N LYS A 469 -1.49 -16.19 10.95
CA LYS A 469 -0.30 -17.00 10.66
C LYS A 469 0.95 -16.35 11.25
N ALA A 470 1.30 -16.73 12.47
CA ALA A 470 2.44 -16.17 13.21
C ALA A 470 3.36 -17.25 13.77
N VAL A 471 4.64 -16.92 13.91
CA VAL A 471 5.69 -17.75 14.52
C VAL A 471 6.06 -17.20 15.89
N GLY A 472 6.42 -18.09 16.82
CA GLY A 472 6.83 -17.72 18.19
C GLY A 472 5.72 -17.92 19.23
N ASN A 473 6.12 -17.89 20.51
CA ASN A 473 5.21 -18.05 21.65
C ASN A 473 4.44 -16.75 21.96
N ASP A 474 3.25 -16.89 22.52
CA ASP A 474 2.33 -15.80 22.86
C ASP A 474 2.98 -14.76 23.79
N ASP A 475 3.71 -15.22 24.81
CA ASP A 475 4.42 -14.34 25.75
C ASP A 475 5.42 -13.39 25.06
N ARG A 476 6.07 -13.85 23.99
CA ARG A 476 7.06 -13.03 23.26
C ARG A 476 6.36 -11.98 22.39
N TRP A 477 5.24 -12.35 21.80
CA TRP A 477 4.39 -11.43 21.04
C TRP A 477 3.83 -10.33 21.94
N GLU A 478 3.36 -10.69 23.13
CA GLU A 478 2.85 -9.73 24.10
C GLU A 478 3.94 -8.75 24.54
N LYS A 479 5.13 -9.25 24.89
CA LYS A 479 6.29 -8.42 25.23
C LYS A 479 6.70 -7.48 24.10
N ALA A 480 6.82 -7.99 22.88
CA ALA A 480 7.21 -7.18 21.72
C ALA A 480 6.16 -6.10 21.41
N THR A 481 4.87 -6.45 21.52
CA THR A 481 3.78 -5.50 21.29
C THR A 481 3.77 -4.42 22.38
N SER A 482 3.94 -4.81 23.64
CA SER A 482 4.05 -3.87 24.77
C SER A 482 5.24 -2.93 24.59
N ALA A 483 6.41 -3.44 24.18
CA ALA A 483 7.60 -2.60 23.98
C ALA A 483 7.38 -1.53 22.89
N LEU A 484 6.73 -1.88 21.78
CA LEU A 484 6.37 -0.92 20.73
C LEU A 484 5.33 0.09 21.24
N GLN A 485 4.32 -0.37 21.99
CA GLN A 485 3.29 0.48 22.56
C GLN A 485 3.87 1.48 23.58
N ASP A 486 4.75 1.02 24.46
CA ASP A 486 5.41 1.84 25.46
C ASP A 486 6.31 2.89 24.81
N ALA A 487 7.03 2.54 23.74
CA ALA A 487 7.84 3.50 22.99
C ALA A 487 6.96 4.59 22.33
N LEU A 488 5.81 4.22 21.75
CA LEU A 488 4.85 5.18 21.20
C LEU A 488 4.25 6.09 22.27
N ASN A 489 3.92 5.53 23.44
CA ASN A 489 3.38 6.28 24.58
C ASN A 489 4.41 7.29 25.13
N ASP A 490 5.68 6.90 25.23
CA ASP A 490 6.77 7.77 25.66
C ASP A 490 6.99 8.93 24.67
N LYS A 491 6.93 8.64 23.37
CA LYS A 491 6.94 9.64 22.29
C LYS A 491 5.71 10.53 22.26
N ARG A 492 4.62 10.11 22.91
CA ARG A 492 3.30 10.76 22.89
C ARG A 492 2.75 10.89 21.47
N TRP A 493 3.03 9.91 20.62
CA TRP A 493 2.48 9.85 19.27
C TRP A 493 1.08 9.26 19.30
N ASN A 494 0.16 9.85 18.54
CA ASN A 494 -1.14 9.25 18.31
C ASN A 494 -0.99 8.11 17.30
N TYR A 495 -1.53 6.93 17.61
CA TYR A 495 -1.49 5.77 16.72
C TYR A 495 -2.84 5.05 16.68
N GLN A 496 -3.08 4.33 15.59
CA GLN A 496 -4.20 3.41 15.43
C GLN A 496 -3.71 1.98 15.59
N ILE A 497 -4.57 1.06 16.04
CA ILE A 497 -4.26 -0.36 16.12
C ILE A 497 -4.72 -1.03 14.83
N ASP A 498 -3.80 -1.70 14.14
CA ASP A 498 -4.10 -2.52 12.97
C ASP A 498 -4.11 -4.00 13.39
N GLU A 499 -5.32 -4.53 13.60
CA GLU A 499 -5.51 -5.91 14.06
C GLU A 499 -5.09 -6.92 13.00
N GLY A 500 -4.06 -7.72 13.30
CA GLY A 500 -3.54 -8.74 12.38
C GLY A 500 -2.63 -8.20 11.26
N GLY A 501 -2.29 -6.91 11.26
CA GLY A 501 -1.41 -6.29 10.25
C GLY A 501 0.09 -6.60 10.43
N GLY A 502 0.50 -7.25 11.52
CA GLY A 502 1.89 -7.58 11.82
C GLY A 502 2.47 -8.61 10.85
N ALA A 503 3.80 -8.66 10.73
CA ALA A 503 4.43 -9.70 9.91
C ALA A 503 4.48 -11.04 10.67
N PHE A 504 4.71 -12.14 9.97
CA PHE A 504 4.67 -13.49 10.56
C PHE A 504 5.64 -13.68 11.75
N TYR A 505 6.68 -12.87 11.85
CA TYR A 505 7.73 -12.96 12.88
C TYR A 505 7.67 -11.87 13.96
N GLY A 506 6.70 -10.95 13.95
CA GLY A 506 6.56 -9.98 15.05
C GLY A 506 5.70 -8.75 14.74
N PRO A 507 5.29 -8.01 15.79
CA PRO A 507 4.51 -6.77 15.66
C PRO A 507 5.37 -5.63 15.11
N LYS A 508 4.73 -4.61 14.54
CA LYS A 508 5.42 -3.50 13.89
C LYS A 508 4.69 -2.17 14.04
N ILE A 509 5.44 -1.08 14.00
CA ILE A 509 4.95 0.29 13.86
C ILE A 509 5.12 0.66 12.39
N ASP A 510 4.02 0.95 11.71
CA ASP A 510 4.01 1.39 10.33
C ASP A 510 3.71 2.89 10.25
N LEU A 511 4.58 3.66 9.58
CA LEU A 511 4.36 5.08 9.31
C LEU A 511 3.90 5.24 7.87
N LYS A 512 2.69 5.78 7.71
CA LYS A 512 2.10 6.07 6.41
C LYS A 512 2.22 7.57 6.12
N ILE A 513 2.81 7.89 4.97
CA ILE A 513 2.91 9.25 4.44
C ILE A 513 1.84 9.47 3.37
N GLU A 514 1.42 10.71 3.21
CA GLU A 514 0.46 11.10 2.17
C GLU A 514 1.23 11.60 0.94
N ASP A 515 0.90 11.09 -0.25
CA ASP A 515 1.44 11.63 -1.49
C ASP A 515 0.72 12.93 -1.92
N ALA A 516 1.20 13.56 -2.99
CA ALA A 516 0.58 14.78 -3.51
C ALA A 516 -0.87 14.61 -3.99
N LEU A 517 -1.39 13.38 -4.02
CA LEU A 517 -2.74 13.01 -4.45
C LEU A 517 -3.61 12.57 -3.27
N GLY A 518 -3.16 12.74 -2.03
CA GLY A 518 -3.90 12.33 -0.85
C GLY A 518 -3.86 10.83 -0.57
N ARG A 519 -3.09 10.05 -1.33
CA ARG A 519 -2.99 8.60 -1.12
C ARG A 519 -1.98 8.32 -0.03
N LYS A 520 -2.35 7.43 0.89
CA LYS A 520 -1.48 7.00 1.98
C LYS A 520 -0.58 5.85 1.52
N TRP A 521 0.72 6.01 1.73
CA TRP A 521 1.74 5.02 1.42
C TRP A 521 2.50 4.66 2.68
N GLN A 522 2.58 3.37 3.00
CA GLN A 522 3.48 2.91 4.05
C GLN A 522 4.93 3.13 3.60
N CYS A 523 5.64 4.01 4.30
CA CYS A 523 7.02 4.38 3.98
C CYS A 523 7.99 3.76 4.99
N SER A 524 7.86 4.10 6.26
CA SER A 524 8.76 3.59 7.30
C SER A 524 8.11 2.50 8.13
N THR A 525 8.91 1.58 8.65
CA THR A 525 8.41 0.48 9.49
C THR A 525 9.44 0.15 10.54
N ILE A 526 9.01 -0.01 11.79
CA ILE A 526 9.85 -0.45 12.90
C ILE A 526 9.24 -1.74 13.42
N GLN A 527 9.94 -2.86 13.25
CA GLN A 527 9.40 -4.16 13.59
C GLN A 527 10.23 -4.86 14.67
N ALA A 528 9.56 -5.38 15.69
CA ALA A 528 10.18 -6.16 16.76
C ALA A 528 10.09 -7.66 16.44
N ASN A 529 11.22 -8.27 16.11
CA ASN A 529 11.28 -9.68 15.74
C ASN A 529 11.25 -10.62 16.96
N CYS A 530 10.28 -11.53 16.98
CA CYS A 530 10.09 -12.54 18.01
C CYS A 530 10.77 -13.88 17.68
N LEU A 531 11.33 -14.04 16.47
CA LEU A 531 12.01 -15.23 15.99
C LEU A 531 13.50 -15.17 16.36
N LEU A 532 13.93 -16.08 17.24
CA LEU A 532 15.34 -16.41 17.39
C LEU A 532 15.69 -17.39 16.29
N PHE A 533 16.53 -16.98 15.34
CA PHE A 533 17.14 -17.92 14.42
C PHE A 533 18.03 -18.87 15.25
N PRO A 534 17.77 -20.19 15.24
CA PRO A 534 18.59 -21.17 15.95
C PRO A 534 20.02 -21.16 15.43
#